data_AF-A0A920YG72-F1
#
_entry.id   AF-A0A920YG72-F1
#
_cell.length_a   1.000
_cell.length_b   1.000
_cell.length_c   1.000
_cell.angle_alpha   90.00
_cell.angle_beta   90.00
_cell.angle_gamma   90.00
#
_symmetry.space_group_name_H-M   'P 1'
#
loop_
_entity.id
_entity.type
_entity.pdbx_description
1 polymer ?
#
loop_
_entity_poly.entity_id
_entity_poly.type
_entity_poly.pdbx_seq_one_letter_code
_entity_poly.pdbx_strand_id
1 'polypeptide(L)'
;MGKWVTPLLLLLSLAACVSVAPAGSRTITLIADGERRTLSTNALTVRDLLAEAGVTLDEDDRVVPVEPTFIEDGMTVRVIRVEVHTETEQREIPFERRTVRDASVPAGETRLLEPGVTGIEELTYRVTAEDGVEVERRLVRRTILQEPRTEVVLIGVQPELKPVPITGTVAYIAGHNAWVMQTTSPNRRRLTYRGDLDGRVFALSPDGSCLLFTRAVTGSGESAPLNTLWIIETATADAEPVQLEAESVLWADWAPECESAPSGSDCRIAYTTGTRAEGSPGWKAENDLWVARPRTSDGRLLGQRRIVEPSAGGAYGWWGTTYAWSPSGYNLAYARADEVGVIRAYSGVQTPLARFPPYRTYAPWVWTPTVSWSPEGEFIITTLHGPAPTGEAPEDSPVFDVWALAADGTLTAVLASEAGMWAAPTYAPEGDYVAFGHARSPYVSQTSGYDLYLMDRDGSDRRPLFPPEGEIGLEYPEVAWGPGGDRLIVVYQGNLYLIHVTDGEVHQLTDEGNVTAVRWRW
;
A
#
# COMPACT_ATOMS: atom_id res chain seq x y z
N MET A 1 53.55 20.11 -103.10
CA MET A 1 55.04 20.07 -103.16
C MET A 1 55.54 19.23 -102.01
N GLY A 2 56.47 18.29 -102.28
CA GLY A 2 57.33 17.56 -101.30
C GLY A 2 56.59 16.51 -100.45
N LYS A 3 56.63 15.21 -100.76
CA LYS A 3 57.70 14.19 -100.61
C LYS A 3 58.10 13.85 -99.17
N TRP A 4 57.73 12.63 -98.78
CA TRP A 4 58.57 11.53 -98.25
C TRP A 4 59.06 11.51 -96.79
N VAL A 5 59.18 10.25 -96.33
CA VAL A 5 60.11 9.67 -95.35
C VAL A 5 59.53 9.37 -93.95
N THR A 6 59.22 8.08 -93.74
CA THR A 6 59.28 7.34 -92.46
C THR A 6 60.71 7.32 -91.91
N PRO A 7 60.95 7.31 -90.59
CA PRO A 7 61.05 6.01 -89.89
C PRO A 7 60.69 5.98 -88.37
N LEU A 8 60.27 4.79 -87.94
CA LEU A 8 60.67 4.00 -86.76
C LEU A 8 61.19 4.74 -85.50
N LEU A 9 60.57 4.52 -84.33
CA LEU A 9 61.24 3.98 -83.14
C LEU A 9 60.26 3.61 -82.01
N LEU A 10 60.56 2.47 -81.36
CA LEU A 10 60.03 1.94 -80.10
C LEU A 10 59.93 3.01 -78.97
N LEU A 11 58.96 2.87 -78.05
CA LEU A 11 59.22 2.39 -76.67
C LEU A 11 57.97 2.43 -75.76
N LEU A 12 57.75 1.28 -75.14
CA LEU A 12 57.27 1.00 -73.77
C LEU A 12 55.93 1.52 -73.23
N SER A 13 55.09 0.52 -72.97
CA SER A 13 53.94 0.40 -72.09
C SER A 13 54.19 0.79 -70.62
N LEU A 14 53.20 1.46 -70.03
CA LEU A 14 52.87 1.39 -68.60
C LEU A 14 51.35 1.57 -68.46
N ALA A 15 50.60 0.49 -68.68
CA ALA A 15 49.24 0.36 -68.18
C ALA A 15 49.35 -0.18 -66.75
N ALA A 16 49.12 0.68 -65.76
CA ALA A 16 48.92 0.24 -64.39
C ALA A 16 47.60 -0.53 -64.31
N CYS A 17 47.67 -1.86 -64.38
CA CYS A 17 46.62 -2.72 -63.85
C CYS A 17 46.61 -2.54 -62.34
N VAL A 18 45.64 -1.77 -61.83
CA VAL A 18 45.23 -1.90 -60.43
C VAL A 18 44.63 -3.30 -60.31
N SER A 19 45.37 -4.21 -59.70
CA SER A 19 44.87 -5.52 -59.32
C SER A 19 43.82 -5.34 -58.23
N VAL A 20 42.54 -5.34 -58.61
CA VAL A 20 41.47 -5.65 -57.67
C VAL A 20 41.69 -7.12 -57.31
N ALA A 21 42.25 -7.39 -56.13
CA ALA A 21 42.28 -8.74 -55.60
C ALA A 21 40.82 -9.26 -55.62
N PRO A 22 40.55 -10.48 -56.10
CA PRO A 22 39.23 -11.05 -55.93
C PRO A 22 38.96 -11.04 -54.42
N ALA A 23 37.84 -10.45 -53.99
CA ALA A 23 37.39 -10.63 -52.62
C ALA A 23 37.28 -12.14 -52.41
N GLY A 24 38.25 -12.72 -51.71
CA GLY A 24 38.26 -14.14 -51.42
C GLY A 24 36.99 -14.45 -50.65
N SER A 25 36.35 -15.57 -50.98
CA SER A 25 35.19 -16.02 -50.25
C SER A 25 35.57 -16.14 -48.76
N ARG A 26 34.82 -15.46 -47.90
CA ARG A 26 35.03 -15.51 -46.45
C ARG A 26 34.40 -16.79 -45.93
N THR A 27 34.97 -17.36 -44.88
CA THR A 27 34.42 -18.53 -44.18
C THR A 27 33.73 -18.07 -42.90
N ILE A 28 32.46 -18.36 -42.75
CA ILE A 28 31.61 -17.90 -41.63
C ILE A 28 30.95 -19.11 -40.99
N THR A 29 30.79 -19.05 -39.68
CA THR A 29 29.92 -19.99 -38.96
C THR A 29 28.55 -19.34 -38.80
N LEU A 30 27.51 -19.92 -39.39
CA LEU A 30 26.12 -19.57 -39.14
C LEU A 30 25.53 -20.55 -38.12
N ILE A 31 24.96 -20.02 -37.04
CA ILE A 31 24.18 -20.76 -36.06
C ILE A 31 22.74 -20.25 -36.19
N ALA A 32 21.85 -21.08 -36.73
CA ALA A 32 20.43 -20.75 -36.89
C ALA A 32 19.61 -22.03 -36.80
N ASP A 33 18.41 -21.94 -36.23
CA ASP A 33 17.44 -23.06 -36.14
C ASP A 33 18.04 -24.33 -35.52
N GLY A 34 18.90 -24.17 -34.50
CA GLY A 34 19.58 -25.27 -33.80
C GLY A 34 20.73 -25.92 -34.60
N GLU A 35 21.01 -25.46 -35.81
CA GLU A 35 22.05 -26.03 -36.69
C GLU A 35 23.26 -25.11 -36.81
N ARG A 36 24.46 -25.69 -36.75
CA ARG A 36 25.72 -24.99 -36.99
C ARG A 36 26.24 -25.33 -38.39
N ARG A 37 26.22 -24.34 -39.29
CA ARG A 37 26.70 -24.46 -40.67
C ARG A 37 27.96 -23.63 -40.88
N THR A 38 28.93 -24.16 -41.61
CA THR A 38 30.09 -23.39 -42.07
C THR A 38 29.88 -23.05 -43.54
N LEU A 39 29.82 -21.76 -43.87
CA LEU A 39 29.50 -21.25 -45.20
C LEU A 39 30.70 -20.50 -45.76
N SER A 40 30.89 -20.60 -47.08
CA SER A 40 31.81 -19.74 -47.82
C SER A 40 31.00 -18.77 -48.67
N THR A 41 31.12 -17.47 -48.42
CA THR A 41 30.27 -16.44 -49.07
C THR A 41 31.07 -15.21 -49.51
N ASN A 42 30.51 -14.46 -50.47
CA ASN A 42 30.96 -13.14 -50.88
C ASN A 42 30.08 -12.00 -50.32
N ALA A 43 29.09 -12.31 -49.47
CA ALA A 43 28.23 -11.35 -48.80
C ALA A 43 29.05 -10.26 -48.09
N LEU A 44 28.59 -9.02 -48.20
CA LEU A 44 29.24 -7.87 -47.57
C LEU A 44 28.75 -7.66 -46.14
N THR A 45 27.48 -7.97 -45.86
CA THR A 45 26.85 -7.76 -44.55
C THR A 45 26.17 -9.03 -44.00
N VAL A 46 25.89 -9.04 -42.70
CA VAL A 46 25.11 -10.11 -42.05
C VAL A 46 23.75 -10.28 -42.71
N ARG A 47 23.08 -9.19 -43.11
CA ARG A 47 21.83 -9.24 -43.87
C ARG A 47 21.97 -10.02 -45.17
N ASP A 48 22.98 -9.70 -45.97
CA ASP A 48 23.21 -10.35 -47.26
C ASP A 48 23.53 -11.84 -47.08
N LEU A 49 24.30 -12.18 -46.04
CA LEU A 49 24.62 -13.57 -45.68
C LEU A 49 23.36 -14.36 -45.30
N LEU A 50 22.47 -13.80 -44.49
CA LEU A 50 21.23 -14.47 -44.09
C LEU A 50 20.31 -14.69 -45.30
N ALA A 51 20.19 -13.69 -46.18
CA ALA A 51 19.44 -13.81 -47.43
C ALA A 51 20.03 -14.88 -48.36
N GLU A 52 21.36 -14.95 -48.51
CA GLU A 52 22.06 -16.00 -49.27
C GLU A 52 21.83 -17.39 -48.67
N ALA A 53 21.85 -17.50 -47.34
CA ALA A 53 21.61 -18.74 -46.61
C ALA A 53 20.12 -19.16 -46.56
N GLY A 54 19.21 -18.35 -47.10
CA GLY A 54 17.77 -18.59 -47.07
C GLY A 54 17.13 -18.45 -45.69
N VAL A 55 17.79 -17.76 -44.76
CA VAL A 55 17.27 -17.49 -43.41
C VAL A 55 16.44 -16.22 -43.45
N THR A 56 15.15 -16.37 -43.17
CA THR A 56 14.22 -15.24 -42.99
C THR A 56 14.05 -14.98 -41.51
N LEU A 57 14.03 -13.70 -41.13
CA LEU A 57 13.80 -13.24 -39.76
C LEU A 57 12.37 -12.76 -39.63
N ASP A 58 11.74 -13.00 -38.49
CA ASP A 58 10.52 -12.30 -38.12
C ASP A 58 10.84 -10.93 -37.46
N GLU A 59 9.81 -10.29 -36.90
CA GLU A 59 9.95 -8.96 -36.29
C GLU A 59 10.61 -8.96 -34.90
N ASP A 60 10.62 -10.11 -34.22
CA ASP A 60 11.12 -10.27 -32.84
C ASP A 60 12.52 -10.92 -32.79
N ASP A 61 12.91 -11.64 -33.84
CA ASP A 61 14.19 -12.33 -34.00
C ASP A 61 15.40 -11.42 -33.81
N ARG A 62 16.44 -11.96 -33.18
CA ARG A 62 17.67 -11.22 -32.89
C ARG A 62 18.86 -11.87 -33.59
N VAL A 63 19.70 -11.04 -34.21
CA VAL A 63 20.93 -11.50 -34.87
C VAL A 63 22.15 -10.88 -34.20
N VAL A 64 23.13 -11.73 -33.91
CA VAL A 64 24.41 -11.32 -33.34
C VAL A 64 25.54 -11.81 -34.25
N PRO A 65 26.33 -10.91 -34.87
CA PRO A 65 26.19 -9.45 -34.89
C PRO A 65 24.95 -8.95 -35.65
N VAL A 66 24.53 -7.69 -35.43
CA VAL A 66 23.33 -7.11 -36.06
C VAL A 66 23.43 -7.07 -37.59
N GLU A 67 22.30 -7.15 -38.29
CA GLU A 67 22.19 -7.20 -39.76
C GLU A 67 23.13 -6.28 -40.59
N PRO A 68 23.30 -4.98 -40.27
CA PRO A 68 24.14 -4.08 -41.07
C PRO A 68 25.65 -4.28 -40.84
N THR A 69 26.05 -5.19 -39.94
CA THR A 69 27.47 -5.44 -39.64
C THR A 69 28.15 -6.06 -40.86
N PHE A 70 29.36 -5.58 -41.19
CA PHE A 70 30.17 -6.14 -42.27
C PHE A 70 30.69 -7.53 -41.91
N ILE A 71 30.72 -8.44 -42.89
CA ILE A 71 31.23 -9.81 -42.71
C ILE A 71 32.77 -9.83 -42.73
N GLU A 72 33.35 -10.45 -41.70
CA GLU A 72 34.77 -10.76 -41.59
C GLU A 72 35.03 -12.26 -41.71
N ASP A 73 36.21 -12.65 -42.18
CA ASP A 73 36.61 -14.06 -42.26
C ASP A 73 36.72 -14.68 -40.86
N GLY A 74 36.13 -15.85 -40.66
CA GLY A 74 36.05 -16.53 -39.36
C GLY A 74 34.92 -16.05 -38.45
N MET A 75 34.09 -15.08 -38.88
CA MET A 75 32.99 -14.55 -38.06
C MET A 75 31.96 -15.65 -37.72
N THR A 76 31.38 -15.56 -36.51
CA THR A 76 30.21 -16.36 -36.12
C THR A 76 28.99 -15.46 -36.10
N VAL A 77 27.99 -15.82 -36.90
CA VAL A 77 26.68 -15.18 -36.93
C VAL A 77 25.70 -16.12 -36.25
N ARG A 78 25.04 -15.65 -35.20
CA ARG A 78 23.99 -16.39 -34.49
C ARG A 78 22.65 -15.69 -34.69
N VAL A 79 21.68 -16.44 -35.17
CA VAL A 79 20.27 -16.07 -35.18
C VAL A 79 19.64 -16.68 -33.92
N ILE A 80 18.98 -15.85 -33.13
CA ILE A 80 18.24 -16.22 -31.93
C ILE A 80 16.76 -16.08 -32.31
N ARG A 81 16.03 -17.20 -32.30
CA ARG A 81 14.60 -17.17 -32.60
C ARG A 81 13.82 -16.68 -31.41
N VAL A 82 13.05 -15.61 -31.56
CA VAL A 82 12.25 -15.04 -30.47
C VAL A 82 10.78 -15.30 -30.76
N GLU A 83 10.16 -16.16 -29.94
CA GLU A 83 8.71 -16.41 -30.03
C GLU A 83 8.02 -15.74 -28.86
N VAL A 84 6.97 -14.97 -29.15
CA VAL A 84 6.10 -14.36 -28.14
C VAL A 84 4.68 -14.87 -28.34
N HIS A 85 4.20 -15.65 -27.37
CA HIS A 85 2.82 -16.15 -27.37
C HIS A 85 2.15 -15.93 -26.02
N THR A 86 0.83 -16.14 -25.99
CA THR A 86 0.04 -16.08 -24.76
C THR A 86 -0.37 -17.47 -24.31
N GLU A 87 -0.18 -17.76 -23.03
CA GLU A 87 -0.62 -19.00 -22.38
C GLU A 87 -1.68 -18.69 -21.33
N THR A 88 -2.73 -19.50 -21.27
CA THR A 88 -3.79 -19.41 -20.25
C THR A 88 -3.70 -20.56 -19.27
N GLU A 89 -3.74 -20.26 -17.98
CA GLU A 89 -3.74 -21.23 -16.89
C GLU A 89 -4.97 -20.98 -16.01
N GLN A 90 -5.72 -22.04 -15.68
CA GLN A 90 -6.80 -21.94 -14.69
C GLN A 90 -6.29 -22.41 -13.33
N ARG A 91 -6.63 -21.63 -12.30
CA ARG A 91 -6.26 -21.91 -10.91
C ARG A 91 -7.49 -21.87 -10.02
N GLU A 92 -7.56 -22.81 -9.08
CA GLU A 92 -8.58 -22.80 -8.04
C GLU A 92 -8.30 -21.67 -7.03
N ILE A 93 -9.37 -20.97 -6.64
CA ILE A 93 -9.35 -19.98 -5.57
C ILE A 93 -10.02 -20.63 -4.35
N PRO A 94 -9.27 -20.97 -3.28
CA PRO A 94 -9.86 -21.51 -2.06
C PRO A 94 -10.95 -20.59 -1.51
N PHE A 95 -11.97 -21.17 -0.87
CA PHE A 95 -12.95 -20.38 -0.13
C PHE A 95 -12.48 -20.12 1.29
N GLU A 96 -12.96 -19.02 1.86
CA GLU A 96 -12.71 -18.67 3.25
C GLU A 96 -13.83 -19.22 4.16
N ARG A 97 -13.52 -19.45 5.44
CA ARG A 97 -14.50 -19.80 6.46
C ARG A 97 -14.80 -18.59 7.33
N ARG A 98 -16.09 -18.29 7.52
CA ARG A 98 -16.55 -17.34 8.53
C ARG A 98 -17.20 -18.09 9.67
N THR A 99 -16.55 -18.05 10.83
CA THR A 99 -17.09 -18.59 12.07
C THR A 99 -17.97 -17.55 12.79
N VAL A 100 -19.26 -17.84 12.94
CA VAL A 100 -20.22 -16.97 13.65
C VAL A 100 -20.60 -17.60 14.98
N ARG A 101 -20.42 -16.86 16.08
CA ARG A 101 -20.80 -17.33 17.42
C ARG A 101 -22.30 -17.13 17.65
N ASP A 102 -23.02 -18.18 18.05
CA ASP A 102 -24.48 -18.14 18.23
C ASP A 102 -24.89 -18.85 19.53
N ALA A 103 -25.58 -18.14 20.42
CA ALA A 103 -26.03 -18.68 21.69
C ALA A 103 -27.22 -19.68 21.58
N SER A 104 -27.89 -19.73 20.42
CA SER A 104 -28.94 -20.72 20.13
C SER A 104 -28.37 -22.09 19.75
N VAL A 105 -27.09 -22.14 19.37
CA VAL A 105 -26.36 -23.40 19.15
C VAL A 105 -25.75 -23.83 20.50
N PRO A 106 -25.93 -25.09 20.95
CA PRO A 106 -25.37 -25.56 22.21
C PRO A 106 -23.84 -25.39 22.28
N ALA A 107 -23.33 -24.97 23.43
CA ALA A 107 -21.90 -24.70 23.60
C ALA A 107 -21.04 -25.92 23.21
N GLY A 108 -20.06 -25.70 22.33
CA GLY A 108 -19.18 -26.76 21.81
C GLY A 108 -19.71 -27.51 20.59
N GLU A 109 -20.97 -27.26 20.19
CA GLU A 109 -21.49 -27.74 18.90
C GLU A 109 -21.22 -26.74 17.78
N THR A 110 -21.12 -27.27 16.56
CA THR A 110 -21.02 -26.45 15.35
C THR A 110 -22.13 -26.81 14.37
N ARG A 111 -22.62 -25.83 13.63
CA ARG A 111 -23.65 -26.02 12.61
C ARG A 111 -23.26 -25.28 11.34
N LEU A 112 -23.10 -26.03 10.25
CA LEU A 112 -22.92 -25.43 8.93
C LEU A 112 -24.21 -24.69 8.55
N LEU A 113 -24.10 -23.39 8.34
CA LEU A 113 -25.19 -22.54 7.88
C LEU A 113 -25.16 -22.44 6.35
N GLU A 114 -23.98 -22.17 5.79
CA GLU A 114 -23.78 -22.03 4.35
C GLU A 114 -22.51 -22.76 3.90
N PRO A 115 -22.58 -23.68 2.90
CA PRO A 115 -21.39 -24.37 2.40
C PRO A 115 -20.55 -23.44 1.53
N GLY A 116 -19.23 -23.52 1.70
CA GLY A 116 -18.26 -22.82 0.86
C GLY A 116 -18.23 -23.37 -0.57
N VAL A 117 -17.78 -22.54 -1.52
CA VAL A 117 -17.59 -22.93 -2.93
C VAL A 117 -16.26 -22.39 -3.41
N THR A 118 -15.40 -23.27 -3.93
CA THR A 118 -14.13 -22.89 -4.55
C THR A 118 -14.37 -22.00 -5.79
N GLY A 119 -13.62 -20.90 -5.89
CA GLY A 119 -13.61 -20.04 -7.06
C GLY A 119 -12.65 -20.55 -8.13
N ILE A 120 -12.70 -19.94 -9.31
CA ILE A 120 -11.82 -20.26 -10.44
C ILE A 120 -11.36 -18.94 -11.04
N GLU A 121 -10.05 -18.80 -11.23
CA GLU A 121 -9.45 -17.73 -12.02
C GLU A 121 -8.71 -18.27 -13.24
N GLU A 122 -8.64 -17.42 -14.26
CA GLU A 122 -7.83 -17.61 -15.46
C GLU A 122 -6.72 -16.55 -15.48
N LEU A 123 -5.49 -17.03 -15.53
CA LEU A 123 -4.27 -16.23 -15.66
C LEU A 123 -3.79 -16.33 -17.11
N THR A 124 -3.62 -15.18 -17.77
CA THR A 124 -3.01 -15.11 -19.09
C THR A 124 -1.60 -14.58 -18.96
N TYR A 125 -0.61 -15.38 -19.34
CA TYR A 125 0.79 -15.00 -19.39
C TYR A 125 1.18 -14.66 -20.82
N ARG A 126 2.04 -13.65 -20.99
CA ARG A 126 2.88 -13.50 -22.18
C ARG A 126 4.18 -14.23 -21.89
N VAL A 127 4.48 -15.23 -22.71
CA VAL A 127 5.69 -16.03 -22.63
C VAL A 127 6.59 -15.63 -23.78
N THR A 128 7.85 -15.31 -23.48
CA THR A 128 8.90 -15.05 -24.47
C THR A 128 9.88 -16.20 -24.40
N ALA A 129 10.07 -16.88 -25.53
CA ALA A 129 11.04 -17.94 -25.68
C ALA A 129 12.15 -17.51 -26.66
N GLU A 130 13.41 -17.72 -26.26
CA GLU A 130 14.57 -17.61 -27.15
C GLU A 130 15.03 -19.03 -27.52
N ASP A 131 15.08 -19.35 -28.80
CA ASP A 131 15.42 -20.68 -29.34
C ASP A 131 14.59 -21.83 -28.73
N GLY A 132 13.30 -21.55 -28.47
CA GLY A 132 12.36 -22.51 -27.86
C GLY A 132 12.52 -22.68 -26.35
N VAL A 133 13.42 -21.94 -25.70
CA VAL A 133 13.59 -21.91 -24.24
C VAL A 133 12.94 -20.66 -23.69
N GLU A 134 11.99 -20.84 -22.77
CA GLU A 134 11.36 -19.72 -22.06
C GLU A 134 12.42 -18.90 -21.31
N VAL A 135 12.51 -17.60 -21.64
CA VAL A 135 13.40 -16.64 -20.98
C VAL A 135 12.63 -15.65 -20.10
N GLU A 136 11.35 -15.42 -20.39
CA GLU A 136 10.48 -14.52 -19.62
C GLU A 136 9.03 -15.04 -19.65
N ARG A 137 8.39 -15.07 -18.49
CA ARG A 137 6.94 -15.26 -18.34
C ARG A 137 6.38 -14.12 -17.52
N ARG A 138 5.48 -13.34 -18.12
CA ARG A 138 4.87 -12.18 -17.48
C ARG A 138 3.35 -12.32 -17.48
N LEU A 139 2.72 -12.22 -16.30
CA LEU A 139 1.27 -12.15 -16.20
C LEU A 139 0.79 -10.87 -16.89
N VAL A 140 -0.10 -10.99 -17.88
CA VAL A 140 -0.64 -9.84 -18.62
C VAL A 140 -2.14 -9.65 -18.42
N ARG A 141 -2.84 -10.67 -17.94
CA ARG A 141 -4.27 -10.58 -17.62
C ARG A 141 -4.64 -11.60 -16.55
N ARG A 142 -5.54 -11.20 -15.66
CA ARG A 142 -6.18 -12.08 -14.67
C ARG A 142 -7.68 -11.87 -14.74
N THR A 143 -8.45 -12.95 -14.83
CA THR A 143 -9.92 -12.90 -14.87
C THR A 143 -10.49 -13.93 -13.90
N ILE A 144 -11.36 -13.52 -12.99
CA ILE A 144 -12.12 -14.45 -12.15
C ILE A 144 -13.27 -15.01 -12.99
N LEU A 145 -13.26 -16.32 -13.24
CA LEU A 145 -14.32 -17.03 -13.97
C LEU A 145 -15.47 -17.41 -13.04
N GLN A 146 -15.16 -17.69 -11.78
CA GLN A 146 -16.12 -18.00 -10.73
C GLN A 146 -15.64 -17.45 -9.39
N GLU A 147 -16.45 -16.63 -8.74
CA GLU A 147 -16.14 -16.11 -7.40
C GLU A 147 -16.22 -17.22 -6.34
N PRO A 148 -15.26 -17.31 -5.40
CA PRO A 148 -15.38 -18.20 -4.27
C PRO A 148 -16.52 -17.74 -3.35
N ARG A 149 -17.25 -18.68 -2.74
CA ARG A 149 -18.27 -18.37 -1.72
C ARG A 149 -17.78 -18.81 -0.35
N THR A 150 -17.84 -17.90 0.62
CA THR A 150 -17.48 -18.16 2.02
C THR A 150 -18.33 -19.27 2.63
N GLU A 151 -17.69 -20.17 3.38
CA GLU A 151 -18.36 -21.13 4.25
C GLU A 151 -18.77 -20.45 5.56
N VAL A 152 -20.04 -20.51 5.94
CA VAL A 152 -20.51 -19.94 7.22
C VAL A 152 -20.80 -21.08 8.20
N VAL A 153 -20.04 -21.12 9.29
CA VAL A 153 -20.20 -22.10 10.36
C VAL A 153 -20.64 -21.38 11.64
N LEU A 154 -21.78 -21.79 12.20
CA LEU A 154 -22.20 -21.36 13.52
C LEU A 154 -21.48 -22.19 14.58
N ILE A 155 -20.93 -21.55 15.60
CA ILE A 155 -20.39 -22.23 16.78
C ILE A 155 -21.23 -21.83 17.98
N GLY A 156 -21.72 -22.84 18.70
CA GLY A 156 -22.39 -22.64 19.96
C GLY A 156 -21.41 -22.15 21.01
N VAL A 157 -21.70 -21.01 21.60
CA VAL A 157 -20.86 -20.39 22.63
C VAL A 157 -21.64 -20.18 23.91
N GLN A 158 -20.97 -20.43 25.03
CA GLN A 158 -21.35 -19.86 26.31
C GLN A 158 -20.49 -18.59 26.46
N PRO A 159 -21.09 -17.40 26.64
CA PRO A 159 -20.34 -16.15 26.69
C PRO A 159 -19.53 -16.09 27.99
N GLU A 160 -18.35 -16.69 27.97
CA GLU A 160 -17.37 -16.55 29.05
C GLU A 160 -16.03 -16.14 28.43
N LEU A 161 -15.89 -14.83 28.24
CA LEU A 161 -14.60 -14.24 27.90
C LEU A 161 -13.70 -14.34 29.13
N LYS A 162 -12.55 -15.01 28.98
CA LYS A 162 -11.56 -15.10 30.05
C LYS A 162 -11.03 -13.69 30.35
N PRO A 163 -10.90 -13.29 31.63
CA PRO A 163 -10.29 -12.01 31.97
C PRO A 163 -8.82 -11.95 31.49
N VAL A 164 -8.50 -10.95 30.68
CA VAL A 164 -7.14 -10.69 30.17
C VAL A 164 -6.62 -9.40 30.82
N PRO A 165 -5.43 -9.37 31.43
CA PRO A 165 -4.84 -8.13 31.93
C PRO A 165 -4.60 -7.11 30.81
N ILE A 166 -4.94 -5.85 31.07
CA ILE A 166 -4.76 -4.72 30.16
C ILE A 166 -3.86 -3.68 30.84
N THR A 167 -2.71 -3.40 30.22
CA THR A 167 -1.82 -2.31 30.62
C THR A 167 -2.34 -1.00 30.05
N GLY A 168 -2.45 0.05 30.87
CA GLY A 168 -2.95 1.34 30.41
C GLY A 168 -4.42 1.34 30.00
N THR A 169 -4.74 2.10 28.96
CA THR A 169 -6.13 2.34 28.53
C THR A 169 -6.37 1.90 27.09
N VAL A 170 -7.33 0.99 26.90
CA VAL A 170 -7.89 0.66 25.59
C VAL A 170 -9.19 1.44 25.42
N ALA A 171 -9.28 2.28 24.39
CA ALA A 171 -10.51 2.98 24.01
C ALA A 171 -11.04 2.39 22.69
N TYR A 172 -12.34 2.19 22.57
CA TYR A 172 -12.95 1.65 21.35
C TYR A 172 -14.34 2.23 21.07
N ILE A 173 -14.78 2.17 19.80
CA ILE A 173 -16.13 2.56 19.40
C ILE A 173 -16.99 1.31 19.23
N ALA A 174 -18.07 1.22 20.00
CA ALA A 174 -19.11 0.19 19.85
C ALA A 174 -20.50 0.84 19.83
N GLY A 175 -21.27 0.56 18.78
CA GLY A 175 -22.61 1.12 18.59
C GLY A 175 -22.64 2.66 18.60
N HIS A 176 -21.68 3.31 17.91
CA HIS A 176 -21.50 4.78 17.88
C HIS A 176 -21.28 5.44 19.24
N ASN A 177 -20.71 4.71 20.20
CA ASN A 177 -20.33 5.24 21.51
C ASN A 177 -18.90 4.87 21.84
N ALA A 178 -18.21 5.75 22.56
CA ALA A 178 -16.89 5.48 23.10
C ALA A 178 -17.02 4.61 24.36
N TRP A 179 -16.12 3.63 24.46
CA TRP A 179 -15.92 2.78 25.60
C TRP A 179 -14.43 2.77 25.96
N VAL A 180 -14.15 2.49 27.23
CA VAL A 180 -12.80 2.22 27.72
C VAL A 180 -12.73 0.89 28.43
N MET A 181 -11.56 0.27 28.38
CA MET A 181 -11.21 -0.97 29.05
C MET A 181 -9.84 -0.78 29.70
N GLN A 182 -9.75 -1.04 31.00
CA GLN A 182 -8.56 -0.76 31.83
C GLN A 182 -8.34 -1.88 32.86
N THR A 183 -7.09 -2.15 33.22
CA THR A 183 -6.68 -3.19 34.20
C THR A 183 -6.94 -4.62 33.74
N THR A 184 -8.18 -4.96 33.38
CA THR A 184 -8.58 -6.28 32.85
C THR A 184 -9.70 -6.15 31.83
N SER A 185 -9.81 -7.10 30.90
CA SER A 185 -10.80 -7.08 29.81
C SER A 185 -12.27 -6.99 30.25
N PRO A 186 -12.71 -7.57 31.39
CA PRO A 186 -14.09 -7.40 31.85
C PRO A 186 -14.40 -6.00 32.39
N ASN A 187 -13.37 -5.21 32.76
CA ASN A 187 -13.53 -3.86 33.28
C ASN A 187 -13.75 -2.85 32.13
N ARG A 188 -14.86 -3.01 31.42
CA ARG A 188 -15.31 -2.09 30.38
C ARG A 188 -16.28 -1.04 30.93
N ARG A 189 -16.11 0.21 30.51
CA ARG A 189 -16.99 1.33 30.87
C ARG A 189 -17.31 2.18 29.65
N ARG A 190 -18.58 2.49 29.47
CA ARG A 190 -19.06 3.40 28.43
C ARG A 190 -18.75 4.85 28.82
N LEU A 191 -18.18 5.62 27.91
CA LEU A 191 -17.87 7.05 28.11
C LEU A 191 -18.94 7.98 27.54
N THR A 192 -19.63 7.56 26.47
CA THR A 192 -20.66 8.39 25.81
C THR A 192 -21.95 7.62 25.66
N TYR A 193 -23.10 8.30 25.71
CA TYR A 193 -24.41 7.63 25.75
C TYR A 193 -25.36 7.94 24.59
N ARG A 194 -25.01 8.88 23.70
CA ARG A 194 -25.94 9.38 22.67
C ARG A 194 -25.94 8.59 21.37
N GLY A 195 -24.94 7.75 21.10
CA GLY A 195 -24.86 7.01 19.84
C GLY A 195 -24.62 7.90 18.62
N ASP A 196 -23.93 9.02 18.78
CA ASP A 196 -23.74 10.06 17.76
C ASP A 196 -22.27 10.27 17.35
N LEU A 197 -21.37 9.36 17.74
CA LEU A 197 -19.98 9.40 17.27
C LEU A 197 -19.94 9.07 15.77
N ASP A 198 -19.31 9.96 15.01
CA ASP A 198 -19.17 9.81 13.55
C ASP A 198 -17.89 9.08 13.13
N GLY A 199 -16.98 8.82 14.07
CA GLY A 199 -15.74 8.08 13.87
C GLY A 199 -14.61 8.83 13.16
N ARG A 200 -14.79 10.11 12.77
CA ARG A 200 -13.75 10.88 12.04
C ARG A 200 -12.54 11.17 12.92
N VAL A 201 -12.77 11.56 14.16
CA VAL A 201 -11.75 11.67 15.20
C VAL A 201 -12.06 10.67 16.29
N PHE A 202 -11.06 9.87 16.64
CA PHE A 202 -11.05 8.98 17.79
C PHE A 202 -9.60 8.77 18.23
N ALA A 203 -9.11 9.66 19.09
CA ALA A 203 -7.70 9.75 19.48
C ALA A 203 -7.54 9.76 21.00
N LEU A 204 -6.85 8.75 21.52
CA LEU A 204 -6.55 8.62 22.94
C LEU A 204 -5.22 9.33 23.23
N SER A 205 -5.17 10.14 24.29
CA SER A 205 -3.95 10.86 24.70
C SER A 205 -2.81 9.88 25.00
N PRO A 206 -1.54 10.29 24.85
CA PRO A 206 -0.37 9.43 25.09
C PRO A 206 -0.39 8.69 26.45
N ASP A 207 -0.88 9.35 27.49
CA ASP A 207 -1.05 8.82 28.86
C ASP A 207 -2.38 8.10 29.12
N GLY A 208 -3.21 7.94 28.07
CA GLY A 208 -4.51 7.30 28.15
C GLY A 208 -5.59 8.05 28.95
N SER A 209 -5.30 9.24 29.49
CA SER A 209 -6.19 9.94 30.44
C SER A 209 -7.36 10.68 29.78
N CYS A 210 -7.24 11.03 28.50
CA CYS A 210 -8.23 11.80 27.76
C CYS A 210 -8.49 11.21 26.38
N LEU A 211 -9.76 11.21 25.96
CA LEU A 211 -10.18 10.82 24.62
C LEU A 211 -10.70 12.04 23.86
N LEU A 212 -10.12 12.27 22.68
CA LEU A 212 -10.58 13.23 21.69
C LEU A 212 -11.46 12.53 20.66
N PHE A 213 -12.64 13.07 20.35
CA PHE A 213 -13.56 12.46 19.41
C PHE A 213 -14.50 13.46 18.75
N THR A 214 -15.09 13.09 17.61
CA THR A 214 -16.09 13.91 16.91
C THR A 214 -17.49 13.34 17.01
N ARG A 215 -18.48 14.24 17.01
CA ARG A 215 -19.91 13.90 17.06
C ARG A 215 -20.64 14.51 15.88
N ALA A 216 -21.53 13.74 15.29
CA ALA A 216 -22.42 14.22 14.25
C ALA A 216 -23.36 15.30 14.80
N VAL A 217 -23.61 16.34 14.01
CA VAL A 217 -24.60 17.38 14.34
C VAL A 217 -25.91 17.12 13.61
N THR A 218 -27.02 17.49 14.24
CA THR A 218 -28.39 17.32 13.69
C THR A 218 -28.82 18.46 12.76
N GLY A 219 -28.10 19.58 12.75
CA GLY A 219 -28.39 20.73 11.90
C GLY A 219 -28.26 20.38 10.41
N SER A 220 -29.26 20.77 9.61
CA SER A 220 -29.28 20.59 8.16
C SER A 220 -29.08 21.94 7.44
N GLY A 221 -28.17 21.97 6.46
CA GLY A 221 -27.82 23.16 5.68
C GLY A 221 -26.31 23.33 5.49
N GLU A 222 -25.89 24.06 4.46
CA GLU A 222 -24.47 24.31 4.15
C GLU A 222 -23.73 25.10 5.24
N SER A 223 -24.46 25.88 6.05
CA SER A 223 -23.88 26.64 7.17
C SER A 223 -23.73 25.83 8.47
N ALA A 224 -24.33 24.63 8.54
CA ALA A 224 -24.18 23.76 9.70
C ALA A 224 -22.81 23.07 9.64
N PRO A 225 -22.10 22.95 10.76
CA PRO A 225 -20.81 22.25 10.76
C PRO A 225 -20.98 20.79 10.32
N LEU A 226 -19.89 20.19 9.84
CA LEU A 226 -19.87 18.77 9.50
C LEU A 226 -20.05 17.92 10.78
N ASN A 227 -19.33 18.29 11.83
CA ASN A 227 -19.31 17.68 13.16
C ASN A 227 -18.77 18.70 14.19
N THR A 228 -18.74 18.32 15.45
CA THR A 228 -18.07 19.09 16.51
C THR A 228 -17.04 18.22 17.22
N LEU A 229 -15.94 18.83 17.68
CA LEU A 229 -14.85 18.14 18.38
C LEU A 229 -15.12 18.13 19.89
N TRP A 230 -14.84 17.02 20.56
CA TRP A 230 -15.12 16.81 21.98
C TRP A 230 -13.94 16.13 22.68
N ILE A 231 -13.82 16.39 23.97
CA ILE A 231 -12.87 15.76 24.87
C ILE A 231 -13.60 15.14 26.07
N ILE A 232 -13.13 14.00 26.56
CA ILE A 232 -13.62 13.37 27.79
C ILE A 232 -12.48 12.70 28.55
N GLU A 233 -12.51 12.76 29.88
CA GLU A 233 -11.58 12.03 30.75
C GLU A 233 -11.95 10.54 30.83
N THR A 234 -10.94 9.67 30.76
CA THR A 234 -11.12 8.21 30.71
C THR A 234 -11.13 7.54 32.08
N ALA A 235 -10.59 8.20 33.12
CA ALA A 235 -10.54 7.65 34.48
C ALA A 235 -11.75 8.05 35.33
N THR A 236 -12.36 9.21 35.06
CA THR A 236 -13.47 9.75 35.85
C THR A 236 -14.78 9.04 35.50
N ALA A 237 -15.42 8.41 36.49
CA ALA A 237 -16.57 7.52 36.30
C ALA A 237 -17.79 8.20 35.66
N ASP A 238 -18.09 9.43 36.08
CA ASP A 238 -19.21 10.24 35.60
C ASP A 238 -18.73 11.46 34.80
N ALA A 239 -17.61 11.32 34.06
CA ALA A 239 -17.09 12.39 33.22
C ALA A 239 -18.12 12.83 32.18
N GLU A 240 -18.40 14.14 32.13
CA GLU A 240 -19.20 14.71 31.05
C GLU A 240 -18.29 15.13 29.89
N PRO A 241 -18.60 14.76 28.63
CA PRO A 241 -17.86 15.25 27.48
C PRO A 241 -17.95 16.77 27.36
N VAL A 242 -16.82 17.41 27.09
CA VAL A 242 -16.72 18.86 26.87
C VAL A 242 -16.50 19.13 25.38
N GLN A 243 -17.34 19.97 24.79
CA GLN A 243 -17.21 20.38 23.40
C GLN A 243 -16.05 21.38 23.28
N LEU A 244 -15.16 21.16 22.31
CA LEU A 244 -14.09 22.09 21.97
C LEU A 244 -14.55 23.13 20.94
N GLU A 245 -13.88 24.28 20.91
CA GLU A 245 -14.19 25.39 19.96
C GLU A 245 -14.04 25.00 18.47
N ALA A 246 -13.35 23.90 18.14
CA ALA A 246 -13.18 23.44 16.76
C ALA A 246 -14.40 22.67 16.24
N GLU A 247 -14.83 23.03 15.03
CA GLU A 247 -15.94 22.40 14.32
C GLU A 247 -15.52 21.98 12.92
N SER A 248 -16.30 21.08 12.32
CA SER A 248 -16.07 20.51 10.99
C SER A 248 -14.67 19.91 10.82
N VAL A 249 -14.26 19.13 11.81
CA VAL A 249 -12.94 18.52 11.91
C VAL A 249 -12.90 17.23 11.11
N LEU A 250 -11.89 17.09 10.24
CA LEU A 250 -11.67 15.88 9.43
C LEU A 250 -10.62 14.94 10.02
N TRP A 251 -9.65 15.49 10.75
CA TRP A 251 -8.66 14.74 11.51
C TRP A 251 -8.17 15.59 12.69
N ALA A 252 -7.89 14.95 13.81
CA ALA A 252 -7.21 15.56 14.95
C ALA A 252 -6.47 14.51 15.78
N ASP A 253 -5.33 14.89 16.35
CA ASP A 253 -4.56 14.02 17.23
C ASP A 253 -3.71 14.81 18.24
N TRP A 254 -3.34 14.12 19.30
CA TRP A 254 -2.54 14.61 20.42
C TRP A 254 -1.06 14.70 20.04
N ALA A 255 -0.43 15.81 20.41
CA ALA A 255 1.03 15.88 20.42
C ALA A 255 1.60 14.94 21.50
N PRO A 256 2.82 14.40 21.32
CA PRO A 256 3.36 13.34 22.19
C PRO A 256 3.63 13.79 23.63
N GLU A 257 3.82 15.09 23.88
CA GLU A 257 4.06 15.63 25.23
C GLU A 257 2.85 15.63 26.18
N CYS A 258 1.69 15.17 25.72
CA CYS A 258 0.44 15.20 26.49
C CYS A 258 0.38 14.08 27.54
N GLU A 259 1.00 14.31 28.71
CA GLU A 259 1.10 13.36 29.84
C GLU A 259 0.07 13.58 30.98
N SER A 260 -0.87 14.50 30.80
CA SER A 260 -1.94 14.73 31.79
C SER A 260 -3.17 15.40 31.16
N ALA A 261 -4.27 15.45 31.92
CA ALA A 261 -5.49 16.12 31.53
C ALA A 261 -5.22 17.60 31.11
N PRO A 262 -5.62 18.03 29.89
CA PRO A 262 -5.24 19.33 29.37
C PRO A 262 -5.78 20.54 30.16
N SER A 263 -4.86 21.29 30.74
CA SER A 263 -5.11 22.56 31.46
C SER A 263 -5.16 23.79 30.55
N GLY A 264 -4.72 23.65 29.29
CA GLY A 264 -4.52 24.74 28.33
C GLY A 264 -3.08 25.26 28.21
N SER A 265 -2.12 24.73 29.00
CA SER A 265 -0.68 25.07 28.86
C SER A 265 0.18 23.88 28.42
N ASP A 266 -0.16 22.67 28.85
CA ASP A 266 0.81 21.57 28.92
C ASP A 266 0.70 20.59 27.74
N CYS A 267 -0.42 20.60 27.03
CA CYS A 267 -0.72 19.66 25.97
C CYS A 267 -1.18 20.39 24.69
N ARG A 268 -0.71 19.91 23.53
CA ARG A 268 -1.12 20.41 22.21
C ARG A 268 -1.89 19.33 21.45
N ILE A 269 -2.83 19.77 20.63
CA ILE A 269 -3.43 18.95 19.57
C ILE A 269 -3.14 19.60 18.22
N ALA A 270 -3.09 18.79 17.17
CA ALA A 270 -3.24 19.26 15.80
C ALA A 270 -4.60 18.84 15.25
N TYR A 271 -5.16 19.65 14.35
CA TYR A 271 -6.42 19.33 13.67
C TYR A 271 -6.50 20.01 12.30
N THR A 272 -7.31 19.44 11.42
CA THR A 272 -7.64 19.98 10.09
C THR A 272 -9.14 20.09 9.92
N THR A 273 -9.58 21.04 9.10
CA THR A 273 -10.98 21.37 8.93
C THR A 273 -11.48 21.08 7.51
N GLY A 274 -12.80 21.03 7.38
CA GLY A 274 -13.49 20.95 6.11
C GLY A 274 -14.81 21.69 6.16
N THR A 275 -15.44 21.81 5.01
CA THR A 275 -16.79 22.34 4.86
C THR A 275 -17.73 21.24 4.42
N ARG A 276 -18.98 21.27 4.87
CA ARG A 276 -20.00 20.36 4.36
C ARG A 276 -20.22 20.63 2.87
N ALA A 277 -20.35 19.58 2.06
CA ALA A 277 -20.59 19.69 0.63
C ALA A 277 -21.62 18.64 0.18
N GLU A 278 -22.35 18.93 -0.89
CA GLU A 278 -23.21 17.94 -1.54
C GLU A 278 -22.37 16.90 -2.31
N GLY A 279 -22.93 15.69 -2.47
CA GLY A 279 -22.25 14.58 -3.12
C GLY A 279 -21.29 13.84 -2.19
N SER A 280 -20.52 12.90 -2.73
CA SER A 280 -19.46 12.22 -1.98
C SER A 280 -18.20 13.08 -2.00
N PRO A 281 -17.51 13.37 -0.86
CA PRO A 281 -17.62 12.76 0.48
C PRO A 281 -18.81 13.10 1.38
N GLY A 282 -19.51 14.17 1.07
CA GLY A 282 -20.33 14.93 2.01
C GLY A 282 -19.58 16.11 2.64
N TRP A 283 -18.31 16.32 2.28
CA TRP A 283 -17.47 17.43 2.68
C TRP A 283 -16.48 17.83 1.60
N LYS A 284 -15.86 18.99 1.78
CA LYS A 284 -14.67 19.44 1.05
C LYS A 284 -13.62 19.85 2.09
N ALA A 285 -12.49 19.17 2.10
CA ALA A 285 -11.39 19.50 2.98
C ALA A 285 -10.79 20.86 2.64
N GLU A 286 -10.43 21.63 3.68
CA GLU A 286 -9.68 22.87 3.53
C GLU A 286 -8.18 22.61 3.34
N ASN A 287 -7.70 21.40 3.70
CA ASN A 287 -6.30 21.02 3.73
C ASN A 287 -5.43 22.00 4.53
N ASP A 288 -6.03 22.65 5.51
CA ASP A 288 -5.35 23.45 6.51
C ASP A 288 -4.84 22.55 7.64
N LEU A 289 -3.96 23.08 8.47
CA LEU A 289 -3.50 22.40 9.67
C LEU A 289 -3.33 23.40 10.79
N TRP A 290 -3.98 23.13 11.90
CA TRP A 290 -3.98 23.95 13.10
C TRP A 290 -3.25 23.23 14.21
N VAL A 291 -2.65 24.02 15.11
CA VAL A 291 -2.12 23.56 16.40
C VAL A 291 -2.72 24.44 17.48
N ALA A 292 -3.24 23.82 18.54
CA ALA A 292 -3.84 24.53 19.67
C ALA A 292 -3.66 23.74 20.97
N ARG A 293 -3.92 24.39 22.11
CA ARG A 293 -3.92 23.76 23.43
C ARG A 293 -5.34 23.64 23.96
N PRO A 294 -5.91 22.44 24.06
CA PRO A 294 -7.25 22.29 24.60
C PRO A 294 -7.25 22.53 26.11
N ARG A 295 -8.39 23.00 26.61
CA ARG A 295 -8.67 23.11 28.04
C ARG A 295 -9.96 22.38 28.38
N THR A 296 -9.86 21.35 29.21
CA THR A 296 -11.01 20.50 29.57
C THR A 296 -12.07 21.21 30.40
N SER A 297 -11.73 22.27 31.13
CA SER A 297 -12.69 22.94 32.02
C SER A 297 -13.77 23.76 31.31
N ASP A 298 -13.52 24.23 30.08
CA ASP A 298 -14.46 25.07 29.34
C ASP A 298 -14.42 24.90 27.81
N GLY A 299 -13.62 23.95 27.31
CA GLY A 299 -13.57 23.62 25.88
C GLY A 299 -12.77 24.59 25.01
N ARG A 300 -12.13 25.60 25.60
CA ARG A 300 -11.39 26.59 24.82
C ARG A 300 -10.12 26.02 24.21
N LEU A 301 -9.82 26.45 22.98
CA LEU A 301 -8.58 26.16 22.29
C LEU A 301 -7.65 27.36 22.43
N LEU A 302 -6.66 27.27 23.31
CA LEU A 302 -5.71 28.35 23.58
C LEU A 302 -4.53 28.32 22.60
N GLY A 303 -4.03 29.50 22.22
CA GLY A 303 -2.87 29.61 21.34
C GLY A 303 -3.07 29.00 19.95
N GLN A 304 -4.31 28.99 19.44
CA GLN A 304 -4.65 28.51 18.11
C GLN A 304 -3.75 29.17 17.06
N ARG A 305 -3.02 28.34 16.32
CA ARG A 305 -2.16 28.76 15.23
C ARG A 305 -2.39 27.85 14.03
N ARG A 306 -2.79 28.45 12.91
CA ARG A 306 -2.77 27.79 11.62
C ARG A 306 -1.33 27.70 11.13
N ILE A 307 -0.83 26.48 10.98
CA ILE A 307 0.53 26.21 10.51
C ILE A 307 0.55 25.84 9.03
N VAL A 308 -0.55 25.33 8.47
CA VAL A 308 -0.73 25.17 7.02
C VAL A 308 -1.96 25.96 6.60
N GLU A 309 -1.79 26.85 5.64
CA GLU A 309 -2.86 27.65 5.05
C GLU A 309 -3.78 26.77 4.18
N PRO A 310 -5.08 27.11 4.06
CA PRO A 310 -6.01 26.34 3.23
C PRO A 310 -5.52 26.23 1.78
N SER A 311 -5.73 25.07 1.17
CA SER A 311 -5.27 24.80 -0.20
C SER A 311 -6.13 23.77 -0.89
N ALA A 312 -5.94 23.62 -2.21
CA ALA A 312 -6.66 22.63 -3.01
C ALA A 312 -6.31 21.17 -2.64
N GLY A 313 -5.20 20.92 -1.94
CA GLY A 313 -4.83 19.59 -1.45
C GLY A 313 -4.31 18.61 -2.52
N GLY A 314 -3.90 19.09 -3.70
CA GLY A 314 -3.40 18.21 -4.76
C GLY A 314 -4.49 17.41 -5.48
N ALA A 315 -4.13 16.26 -6.06
CA ALA A 315 -5.11 15.38 -6.66
C ALA A 315 -6.09 14.87 -5.60
N TYR A 316 -7.40 14.95 -5.89
CA TYR A 316 -8.46 14.52 -4.98
C TYR A 316 -8.45 15.20 -3.60
N GLY A 317 -7.87 16.40 -3.48
CA GLY A 317 -7.72 17.09 -2.20
C GLY A 317 -9.02 17.47 -1.47
N TRP A 318 -10.21 17.26 -2.06
CA TRP A 318 -11.48 17.39 -1.36
C TRP A 318 -11.65 16.34 -0.24
N TRP A 319 -10.97 15.19 -0.31
CA TRP A 319 -11.02 14.16 0.72
C TRP A 319 -10.24 14.54 1.98
N GLY A 320 -9.14 15.27 1.82
CA GLY A 320 -8.31 15.75 2.92
C GLY A 320 -6.94 15.08 2.97
N THR A 321 -6.32 15.15 4.15
CA THR A 321 -4.96 14.70 4.40
C THR A 321 -4.95 13.93 5.72
N THR A 322 -4.29 12.78 5.74
CA THR A 322 -4.03 12.00 6.96
C THR A 322 -2.72 12.49 7.58
N TYR A 323 -2.65 12.56 8.91
CA TYR A 323 -1.44 13.01 9.60
C TYR A 323 -1.05 12.07 10.75
N ALA A 324 0.21 12.13 11.15
CA ALA A 324 0.73 11.51 12.38
C ALA A 324 1.83 12.38 12.99
N TRP A 325 1.77 12.63 14.29
CA TRP A 325 2.85 13.34 15.00
C TRP A 325 4.13 12.50 15.04
N SER A 326 5.27 13.15 14.81
CA SER A 326 6.57 12.54 15.12
C SER A 326 6.70 12.35 16.63
N PRO A 327 7.44 11.34 17.13
CA PRO A 327 7.65 11.11 18.57
C PRO A 327 8.20 12.34 19.32
N SER A 328 8.95 13.20 18.64
CA SER A 328 9.51 14.44 19.22
C SER A 328 8.53 15.62 19.30
N GLY A 329 7.36 15.53 18.65
CA GLY A 329 6.36 16.62 18.58
C GLY A 329 6.78 17.83 17.75
N TYR A 330 7.90 17.75 17.00
CA TYR A 330 8.38 18.84 16.15
C TYR A 330 7.92 18.75 14.70
N ASN A 331 7.57 17.55 14.23
CA ASN A 331 7.10 17.30 12.87
C ASN A 331 5.76 16.54 12.88
N LEU A 332 5.04 16.64 11.77
CA LEU A 332 3.95 15.72 11.42
C LEU A 332 4.28 15.06 10.09
N ALA A 333 4.07 13.75 9.98
CA ALA A 333 3.95 13.10 8.69
C ALA A 333 2.58 13.46 8.11
N TYR A 334 2.49 13.57 6.79
CA TYR A 334 1.22 13.77 6.08
C TYR A 334 1.12 12.84 4.88
N ALA A 335 -0.11 12.46 4.56
CA ALA A 335 -0.45 11.57 3.44
C ALA A 335 -1.69 12.08 2.70
N ARG A 336 -1.58 12.16 1.37
CA ARG A 336 -2.63 12.52 0.41
C ARG A 336 -2.73 11.42 -0.65
N ALA A 337 -3.70 11.56 -1.56
CA ALA A 337 -3.94 10.57 -2.61
C ALA A 337 -2.79 10.44 -3.64
N ASP A 338 -1.85 11.39 -3.68
CA ASP A 338 -0.75 11.48 -4.64
C ASP A 338 0.63 11.76 -4.02
N GLU A 339 0.70 11.92 -2.69
CA GLU A 339 1.91 12.39 -2.02
C GLU A 339 1.96 11.97 -0.53
N VAL A 340 3.17 11.64 -0.06
CA VAL A 340 3.50 11.50 1.36
C VAL A 340 4.68 12.42 1.69
N GLY A 341 4.66 13.06 2.85
CA GLY A 341 5.74 13.94 3.27
C GLY A 341 5.75 14.29 4.76
N VAL A 342 6.52 15.31 5.12
CA VAL A 342 6.62 15.84 6.49
C VAL A 342 6.34 17.33 6.56
N ILE A 343 5.78 17.77 7.69
CA ILE A 343 5.48 19.17 8.02
C ILE A 343 6.19 19.54 9.30
N ARG A 344 6.95 20.63 9.29
CA ARG A 344 7.50 21.19 10.54
C ARG A 344 6.38 21.86 11.33
N ALA A 345 6.05 21.34 12.50
CA ALA A 345 4.92 21.82 13.33
C ALA A 345 5.07 23.28 13.77
N TYR A 346 6.31 23.81 13.84
CA TYR A 346 6.54 25.21 14.19
C TYR A 346 6.33 26.19 13.03
N SER A 347 6.81 25.84 11.83
CA SER A 347 6.88 26.76 10.69
C SER A 347 5.88 26.46 9.57
N GLY A 348 5.25 25.29 9.57
CA GLY A 348 4.35 24.87 8.49
C GLY A 348 5.04 24.43 7.21
N VAL A 349 6.38 24.40 7.18
CA VAL A 349 7.15 24.02 5.99
C VAL A 349 6.89 22.55 5.69
N GLN A 350 6.39 22.28 4.47
CA GLN A 350 6.12 20.95 3.95
C GLN A 350 7.29 20.48 3.09
N THR A 351 7.76 19.26 3.33
CA THR A 351 8.77 18.56 2.54
C THR A 351 8.18 17.25 2.02
N PRO A 352 7.87 17.15 0.72
CA PRO A 352 7.45 15.89 0.10
C PRO A 352 8.56 14.85 0.17
N LEU A 353 8.21 13.61 0.53
CA LEU A 353 9.12 12.47 0.60
C LEU A 353 8.89 11.47 -0.54
N ALA A 354 7.62 11.28 -0.94
CA ALA A 354 7.23 10.44 -2.07
C ALA A 354 6.08 11.06 -2.84
N ARG A 355 6.12 10.94 -4.18
CA ARG A 355 5.04 11.30 -5.10
C ARG A 355 4.69 10.11 -5.95
N PHE A 356 3.41 9.87 -6.16
CA PHE A 356 2.92 8.73 -6.92
C PHE A 356 1.62 9.11 -7.66
N PRO A 357 1.30 8.42 -8.77
CA PRO A 357 0.02 8.60 -9.45
C PRO A 357 -1.14 8.29 -8.49
N PRO A 358 -2.19 9.11 -8.41
CA PRO A 358 -3.32 8.80 -7.56
C PRO A 358 -4.13 7.64 -8.15
N TYR A 359 -4.57 6.71 -7.30
CA TYR A 359 -5.33 5.54 -7.73
C TYR A 359 -6.73 5.93 -8.23
N ARG A 360 -7.10 5.43 -9.42
CA ARG A 360 -8.40 5.69 -10.03
C ARG A 360 -9.39 4.60 -9.62
N THR A 361 -10.30 4.97 -8.73
CA THR A 361 -11.30 4.04 -8.17
C THR A 361 -12.51 3.80 -9.07
N TYR A 362 -12.73 4.64 -10.09
CA TYR A 362 -13.95 4.69 -10.92
C TYR A 362 -15.27 4.76 -10.11
N ALA A 363 -15.18 5.19 -8.86
CA ALA A 363 -16.25 5.20 -7.88
C ALA A 363 -16.14 6.47 -7.01
N PRO A 364 -17.20 6.86 -6.28
CA PRO A 364 -17.22 8.11 -5.52
C PRO A 364 -16.46 8.00 -4.18
N TRP A 365 -15.25 7.45 -4.19
CA TRP A 365 -14.34 7.37 -3.05
C TRP A 365 -12.89 7.46 -3.56
N VAL A 366 -11.97 7.79 -2.65
CA VAL A 366 -10.53 7.91 -2.96
C VAL A 366 -9.72 7.18 -1.90
N TRP A 367 -8.66 6.54 -2.36
CA TRP A 367 -7.68 5.94 -1.48
C TRP A 367 -6.67 6.99 -1.01
N THR A 368 -6.40 7.01 0.30
CA THR A 368 -5.33 7.80 0.92
C THR A 368 -4.52 6.90 1.83
N PRO A 369 -3.18 6.97 1.82
CA PRO A 369 -2.38 6.11 2.65
C PRO A 369 -2.41 6.52 4.12
N THR A 370 -2.08 5.57 5.00
CA THR A 370 -1.75 5.85 6.40
C THR A 370 -0.25 6.13 6.54
N VAL A 371 0.12 6.78 7.63
CA VAL A 371 1.53 7.07 7.97
C VAL A 371 1.79 6.70 9.43
N SER A 372 2.92 6.05 9.67
CA SER A 372 3.36 5.70 11.02
C SER A 372 4.85 6.02 11.18
N TRP A 373 5.20 6.71 12.26
CA TRP A 373 6.58 7.08 12.57
C TRP A 373 7.29 5.94 13.26
N SER A 374 8.58 5.77 12.96
CA SER A 374 9.45 4.94 13.78
C SER A 374 9.58 5.54 15.19
N PRO A 375 9.82 4.72 16.24
CA PRO A 375 9.92 5.20 17.62
C PRO A 375 10.97 6.30 17.82
N GLU A 376 12.09 6.23 17.10
CA GLU A 376 13.12 7.26 17.14
C GLU A 376 12.81 8.50 16.28
N GLY A 377 11.81 8.43 15.39
CA GLY A 377 11.37 9.56 14.56
C GLY A 377 12.19 9.79 13.30
N GLU A 378 12.99 8.82 12.86
CA GLU A 378 13.87 8.93 11.68
C GLU A 378 13.20 8.40 10.40
N PHE A 379 12.24 7.49 10.52
CA PHE A 379 11.57 6.86 9.40
C PHE A 379 10.05 6.98 9.50
N ILE A 380 9.39 6.96 8.35
CA ILE A 380 7.95 6.85 8.18
C ILE A 380 7.68 5.61 7.35
N ILE A 381 6.82 4.73 7.83
CA ILE A 381 6.26 3.65 7.02
C ILE A 381 4.86 4.01 6.54
N THR A 382 4.57 3.59 5.32
CA THR A 382 3.33 3.92 4.62
C THR A 382 3.08 2.92 3.49
N THR A 383 1.86 2.89 2.97
CA THR A 383 1.53 2.16 1.74
C THR A 383 1.61 3.14 0.56
N LEU A 384 2.31 2.79 -0.51
CA LEU A 384 2.36 3.62 -1.74
C LEU A 384 1.75 2.87 -2.92
N HIS A 385 1.09 3.61 -3.81
CA HIS A 385 0.56 3.11 -5.07
C HIS A 385 1.71 2.93 -6.07
N GLY A 386 1.96 1.67 -6.44
CA GLY A 386 3.12 1.22 -7.21
C GLY A 386 2.88 1.21 -8.73
N PRO A 387 3.94 0.97 -9.52
CA PRO A 387 3.86 0.97 -10.98
C PRO A 387 3.02 -0.19 -11.53
N ALA A 388 2.38 0.06 -12.67
CA ALA A 388 1.53 -0.90 -13.36
C ALA A 388 2.35 -2.11 -13.89
N PRO A 389 2.00 -3.35 -13.52
CA PRO A 389 2.78 -4.53 -13.86
C PRO A 389 2.52 -5.01 -15.29
N THR A 390 1.46 -4.58 -15.97
CA THR A 390 1.15 -5.02 -17.35
C THR A 390 1.13 -3.87 -18.37
N GLY A 391 1.49 -2.66 -17.94
CA GLY A 391 1.59 -1.47 -18.79
C GLY A 391 0.28 -0.69 -18.92
N GLU A 392 -0.66 -0.89 -17.97
CA GLU A 392 -1.82 -0.01 -17.79
C GLU A 392 -1.39 1.44 -17.50
N ALA A 393 -2.34 2.37 -17.54
CA ALA A 393 -2.04 3.73 -17.09
C ALA A 393 -1.61 3.69 -15.60
N PRO A 394 -0.65 4.53 -15.18
CA PRO A 394 -0.15 4.48 -13.81
C PRO A 394 -1.23 4.65 -12.73
N GLU A 395 -2.31 5.40 -13.01
CA GLU A 395 -3.44 5.57 -12.10
C GLU A 395 -4.33 4.31 -11.98
N ASP A 396 -4.23 3.39 -12.94
CA ASP A 396 -4.99 2.13 -13.01
C ASP A 396 -4.17 0.93 -12.47
N SER A 397 -2.96 1.18 -11.95
CA SER A 397 -2.13 0.12 -11.36
C SER A 397 -2.85 -0.53 -10.17
N PRO A 398 -2.87 -1.87 -10.07
CA PRO A 398 -3.45 -2.56 -8.92
C PRO A 398 -2.44 -2.79 -7.79
N VAL A 399 -1.18 -2.32 -7.95
CA VAL A 399 -0.08 -2.64 -7.05
C VAL A 399 0.03 -1.62 -5.93
N PHE A 400 0.08 -2.12 -4.70
CA PHE A 400 0.29 -1.32 -3.49
C PHE A 400 1.32 -2.01 -2.61
N ASP A 401 2.36 -1.26 -2.27
CA ASP A 401 3.52 -1.78 -1.54
C ASP A 401 3.66 -1.05 -0.20
N VAL A 402 4.24 -1.71 0.79
CA VAL A 402 4.68 -1.08 2.04
C VAL A 402 6.09 -0.52 1.83
N TRP A 403 6.26 0.76 2.14
CA TRP A 403 7.52 1.49 2.01
C TRP A 403 7.98 2.05 3.35
N ALA A 404 9.29 2.18 3.51
CA ALA A 404 9.93 3.03 4.50
C ALA A 404 10.55 4.25 3.81
N LEU A 405 10.29 5.43 4.36
CA LEU A 405 10.79 6.72 3.91
C LEU A 405 11.59 7.36 5.04
N ALA A 406 12.83 7.78 4.80
CA ALA A 406 13.56 8.58 5.77
C ALA A 406 12.91 9.97 5.88
N ALA A 407 12.74 10.47 7.10
CA ALA A 407 12.06 11.74 7.38
C ALA A 407 12.80 12.96 6.82
N ASP A 408 14.10 12.81 6.56
CA ASP A 408 14.95 13.83 5.91
C ASP A 408 15.00 13.69 4.37
N GLY A 409 14.36 12.67 3.80
CA GLY A 409 14.30 12.40 2.37
C GLY A 409 15.54 11.71 1.78
N THR A 410 16.46 11.21 2.61
CA THR A 410 17.72 10.59 2.13
C THR A 410 17.55 9.15 1.62
N LEU A 411 16.50 8.45 2.05
CA LEU A 411 16.26 7.04 1.73
C LEU A 411 14.78 6.77 1.49
N THR A 412 14.50 5.92 0.50
CA THR A 412 13.20 5.28 0.27
C THR A 412 13.43 3.82 -0.06
N ALA A 413 12.74 2.90 0.62
CA ALA A 413 12.88 1.45 0.41
C ALA A 413 11.53 0.73 0.46
N VAL A 414 11.36 -0.26 -0.40
CA VAL A 414 10.22 -1.20 -0.35
C VAL A 414 10.50 -2.23 0.74
N LEU A 415 9.56 -2.40 1.68
CA LEU A 415 9.62 -3.44 2.72
C LEU A 415 8.79 -4.67 2.36
N ALA A 416 7.62 -4.46 1.76
CA ALA A 416 6.76 -5.54 1.29
C ALA A 416 6.09 -5.15 -0.02
N SER A 417 6.33 -5.93 -1.07
CA SER A 417 5.66 -5.78 -2.36
C SER A 417 4.28 -6.41 -2.32
N GLU A 418 3.34 -5.86 -3.11
CA GLU A 418 2.00 -6.40 -3.29
C GLU A 418 1.23 -6.61 -1.97
N ALA A 419 1.44 -5.74 -0.98
CA ALA A 419 0.75 -5.82 0.30
C ALA A 419 -0.75 -5.48 0.18
N GLY A 420 -1.14 -4.70 -0.82
CA GLY A 420 -2.52 -4.28 -1.05
C GLY A 420 -2.85 -2.92 -0.43
N MET A 421 -3.89 -2.28 -0.95
CA MET A 421 -4.15 -0.86 -0.68
C MET A 421 -4.51 -0.55 0.78
N TRP A 422 -5.07 -1.52 1.51
CA TRP A 422 -5.44 -1.35 2.92
C TRP A 422 -4.37 -1.85 3.90
N ALA A 423 -3.12 -2.05 3.45
CA ALA A 423 -2.07 -2.63 4.27
C ALA A 423 -1.76 -1.88 5.59
N ALA A 424 -2.04 -0.58 5.67
CA ALA A 424 -2.01 0.21 6.91
C ALA A 424 -0.83 -0.08 7.88
N PRO A 425 0.44 -0.02 7.41
CA PRO A 425 1.59 -0.45 8.19
C PRO A 425 1.84 0.45 9.40
N THR A 426 2.23 -0.14 10.54
CA THR A 426 2.50 0.62 11.77
C THR A 426 3.62 0.04 12.63
N TYR A 427 4.46 0.92 13.17
CA TYR A 427 5.56 0.57 14.06
C TYR A 427 5.05 0.22 15.46
N ALA A 428 5.66 -0.80 16.07
CA ALA A 428 5.52 -1.03 17.50
C ALA A 428 6.17 0.14 18.29
N PRO A 429 5.52 0.68 19.34
CA PRO A 429 6.05 1.82 20.11
C PRO A 429 7.42 1.59 20.79
N GLU A 430 7.68 0.37 21.28
CA GLU A 430 8.92 0.00 22.00
C GLU A 430 9.56 -1.29 21.43
N GLY A 431 9.08 -1.76 20.28
CA GLY A 431 9.50 -3.03 19.68
C GLY A 431 10.23 -2.88 18.35
N ASP A 432 10.83 -3.98 17.89
CA ASP A 432 11.51 -4.07 16.60
C ASP A 432 10.59 -4.56 15.47
N TYR A 433 9.28 -4.43 15.66
CA TYR A 433 8.29 -4.96 14.73
C TYR A 433 7.54 -3.87 13.99
N VAL A 434 7.17 -4.22 12.76
CA VAL A 434 6.14 -3.55 11.98
C VAL A 434 4.99 -4.54 11.76
N ALA A 435 3.77 -4.11 12.09
CA ALA A 435 2.56 -4.82 11.73
C ALA A 435 1.97 -4.19 10.47
N PHE A 436 1.50 -5.01 9.54
CA PHE A 436 0.83 -4.54 8.32
C PHE A 436 -0.13 -5.60 7.80
N GLY A 437 -1.18 -5.18 7.12
CA GLY A 437 -2.05 -6.06 6.37
C GLY A 437 -1.45 -6.50 5.05
N HIS A 438 -1.61 -7.76 4.71
CA HIS A 438 -1.34 -8.31 3.40
C HIS A 438 -2.65 -8.81 2.78
N ALA A 439 -3.03 -8.24 1.65
CA ALA A 439 -4.19 -8.67 0.90
C ALA A 439 -3.99 -10.12 0.44
N ARG A 440 -5.01 -10.96 0.62
CA ARG A 440 -5.00 -12.33 0.07
C ARG A 440 -5.03 -12.35 -1.45
N SER A 441 -5.62 -11.31 -2.05
CA SER A 441 -5.56 -11.02 -3.48
C SER A 441 -5.09 -9.59 -3.72
N PRO A 442 -3.77 -9.34 -3.78
CA PRO A 442 -3.20 -7.99 -3.93
C PRO A 442 -3.72 -7.19 -5.13
N TYR A 443 -3.90 -7.87 -6.26
CA TYR A 443 -4.39 -7.26 -7.50
C TYR A 443 -5.88 -6.89 -7.48
N VAL A 444 -6.61 -7.32 -6.44
CA VAL A 444 -8.02 -6.97 -6.20
C VAL A 444 -8.17 -6.49 -4.75
N SER A 445 -7.16 -5.77 -4.27
CA SER A 445 -6.99 -5.42 -2.85
C SER A 445 -8.11 -4.54 -2.28
N GLN A 446 -8.93 -3.90 -3.12
CA GLN A 446 -10.11 -3.15 -2.69
C GLN A 446 -11.14 -4.02 -1.97
N THR A 447 -11.40 -5.23 -2.48
CA THR A 447 -12.43 -6.15 -1.97
C THR A 447 -11.83 -7.43 -1.37
N SER A 448 -10.51 -7.52 -1.29
CA SER A 448 -9.80 -8.64 -0.68
C SER A 448 -9.95 -8.62 0.84
N GLY A 449 -10.06 -9.80 1.45
CA GLY A 449 -9.71 -9.96 2.87
C GLY A 449 -8.20 -9.78 3.07
N TYR A 450 -7.82 -9.33 4.26
CA TYR A 450 -6.43 -9.10 4.65
C TYR A 450 -6.01 -10.02 5.79
N ASP A 451 -4.79 -10.51 5.70
CA ASP A 451 -4.11 -11.14 6.83
C ASP A 451 -3.18 -10.10 7.45
N LEU A 452 -3.18 -9.99 8.77
CA LEU A 452 -2.19 -9.23 9.52
C LEU A 452 -0.87 -10.00 9.54
N TYR A 453 0.18 -9.36 9.07
CA TYR A 453 1.56 -9.83 9.09
C TYR A 453 2.40 -9.02 10.08
N LEU A 454 3.45 -9.66 10.58
CA LEU A 454 4.56 -9.01 11.26
C LEU A 454 5.82 -9.12 10.41
N MET A 455 6.68 -8.12 10.53
CA MET A 455 8.03 -8.13 9.98
C MET A 455 8.97 -7.33 10.87
N ASP A 456 10.27 -7.58 10.71
CA ASP A 456 11.30 -6.73 11.30
C ASP A 456 11.32 -5.36 10.60
N ARG A 457 11.90 -4.36 11.26
CA ARG A 457 11.92 -2.96 10.78
C ARG A 457 12.59 -2.77 9.41
N ASP A 458 13.43 -3.72 8.99
CA ASP A 458 14.10 -3.73 7.69
C ASP A 458 13.32 -4.49 6.60
N GLY A 459 12.14 -5.02 6.93
CA GLY A 459 11.28 -5.79 6.03
C GLY A 459 11.56 -7.30 6.00
N SER A 460 12.51 -7.79 6.81
CA SER A 460 12.80 -9.22 6.95
C SER A 460 11.84 -9.91 7.94
N ASP A 461 11.97 -11.24 8.08
CA ASP A 461 11.14 -12.12 8.93
C ASP A 461 9.61 -11.91 8.79
N ARG A 462 9.14 -11.67 7.56
CA ARG A 462 7.71 -11.51 7.27
C ARG A 462 6.96 -12.81 7.56
N ARG A 463 5.98 -12.74 8.47
CA ARG A 463 5.16 -13.89 8.87
C ARG A 463 3.70 -13.50 9.13
N PRO A 464 2.73 -14.34 8.78
CA PRO A 464 1.33 -14.12 9.13
C PRO A 464 1.15 -14.22 10.65
N LEU A 465 0.31 -13.36 11.20
CA LEU A 465 -0.03 -13.33 12.63
C LEU A 465 -1.50 -13.65 12.87
N PHE A 466 -2.41 -13.08 12.07
CA PHE A 466 -3.85 -13.18 12.27
C PHE A 466 -4.60 -12.85 10.98
N PRO A 467 -5.81 -13.37 10.70
CA PRO A 467 -6.54 -14.41 11.41
C PRO A 467 -5.88 -15.79 11.24
N PRO A 468 -6.34 -16.80 12.00
CA PRO A 468 -5.92 -18.19 11.77
C PRO A 468 -6.17 -18.63 10.32
N GLU A 469 -5.32 -19.53 9.82
CA GLU A 469 -5.41 -20.05 8.45
C GLU A 469 -6.81 -20.60 8.14
N GLY A 470 -7.34 -20.23 6.97
CA GLY A 470 -8.65 -20.66 6.48
C GLY A 470 -9.84 -19.87 7.02
N GLU A 471 -9.68 -19.04 8.06
CA GLU A 471 -10.73 -18.09 8.46
C GLU A 471 -10.80 -16.88 7.51
N ILE A 472 -11.92 -16.15 7.51
CA ILE A 472 -12.14 -14.95 6.68
C ILE A 472 -11.11 -13.87 7.02
N GLY A 473 -10.61 -13.15 6.01
CA GLY A 473 -9.65 -12.06 6.23
C GLY A 473 -10.24 -10.86 7.00
N LEU A 474 -9.37 -10.01 7.53
CA LEU A 474 -9.73 -8.68 8.04
C LEU A 474 -10.26 -7.80 6.91
N GLU A 475 -11.33 -7.05 7.17
CA GLU A 475 -11.83 -6.02 6.24
C GLU A 475 -10.89 -4.82 6.17
N TYR A 476 -10.38 -4.39 7.33
CA TYR A 476 -9.39 -3.32 7.45
C TYR A 476 -8.37 -3.68 8.54
N PRO A 477 -7.10 -3.94 8.21
CA PRO A 477 -6.10 -4.49 9.12
C PRO A 477 -5.43 -3.41 10.02
N GLU A 478 -6.21 -2.45 10.52
CA GLU A 478 -5.72 -1.48 11.49
C GLU A 478 -5.52 -2.12 12.86
N VAL A 479 -4.39 -1.81 13.50
CA VAL A 479 -4.02 -2.36 14.80
C VAL A 479 -3.81 -1.26 15.82
N ALA A 480 -4.19 -1.53 17.07
CA ALA A 480 -3.81 -0.73 18.22
C ALA A 480 -2.70 -1.46 18.99
N TRP A 481 -1.47 -0.97 18.87
CA TRP A 481 -0.33 -1.50 19.62
C TRP A 481 -0.48 -1.25 21.12
N GLY A 482 -0.16 -2.27 21.91
CA GLY A 482 0.05 -2.14 23.34
C GLY A 482 1.29 -1.31 23.63
N PRO A 483 1.33 -0.60 24.78
CA PRO A 483 2.43 0.30 25.09
C PRO A 483 3.82 -0.36 25.10
N GLY A 484 3.90 -1.65 25.47
CA GLY A 484 5.15 -2.42 25.48
C GLY A 484 5.57 -3.02 24.13
N GLY A 485 4.78 -2.85 23.06
CA GLY A 485 5.12 -3.37 21.72
C GLY A 485 5.11 -4.89 21.55
N ASP A 486 4.73 -5.67 22.56
CA ASP A 486 4.66 -7.13 22.56
C ASP A 486 3.24 -7.68 22.28
N ARG A 487 2.25 -6.78 22.26
CA ARG A 487 0.83 -7.10 22.06
C ARG A 487 0.19 -6.07 21.17
N LEU A 488 -0.83 -6.49 20.45
CA LEU A 488 -1.69 -5.58 19.68
C LEU A 488 -3.15 -6.01 19.78
N ILE A 489 -4.06 -5.08 19.52
CA ILE A 489 -5.49 -5.33 19.42
C ILE A 489 -5.96 -5.04 18.00
N VAL A 490 -6.75 -5.95 17.44
CA VAL A 490 -7.44 -5.75 16.14
C VAL A 490 -8.95 -5.81 16.29
N VAL A 491 -9.65 -5.14 15.38
CA VAL A 491 -11.09 -5.32 15.18
C VAL A 491 -11.29 -6.41 14.13
N TYR A 492 -11.93 -7.51 14.51
CA TYR A 492 -12.23 -8.62 13.63
C TYR A 492 -13.67 -9.08 13.83
N GLN A 493 -14.46 -9.11 12.74
CA GLN A 493 -15.89 -9.43 12.78
C GLN A 493 -16.67 -8.63 13.86
N GLY A 494 -16.35 -7.34 13.99
CA GLY A 494 -16.99 -6.44 14.96
C GLY A 494 -16.59 -6.66 16.43
N ASN A 495 -15.49 -7.37 16.71
CA ASN A 495 -15.01 -7.63 18.06
C ASN A 495 -13.51 -7.33 18.21
N LEU A 496 -13.08 -7.05 19.44
CA LEU A 496 -11.68 -6.87 19.79
C LEU A 496 -11.00 -8.20 20.04
N TYR A 497 -9.83 -8.40 19.42
CA TYR A 497 -8.94 -9.53 19.67
C TYR A 497 -7.56 -8.99 20.07
N LEU A 498 -7.09 -9.35 21.26
CA LEU A 498 -5.72 -9.13 21.70
C LEU A 498 -4.85 -10.27 21.20
N ILE A 499 -3.72 -9.92 20.60
CA ILE A 499 -2.78 -10.87 20.00
C ILE A 499 -1.40 -10.61 20.58
N HIS A 500 -0.76 -11.67 21.06
CA HIS A 500 0.63 -11.67 21.48
C HIS A 500 1.53 -11.88 20.26
N VAL A 501 2.45 -10.94 20.01
CA VAL A 501 3.26 -10.96 18.77
C VAL A 501 4.37 -12.00 18.78
N THR A 502 4.76 -12.48 19.96
CA THR A 502 5.87 -13.42 20.14
C THR A 502 5.48 -14.87 19.89
N ASP A 503 4.32 -15.30 20.40
CA ASP A 503 3.85 -16.68 20.34
C ASP A 503 2.55 -16.86 19.54
N GLY A 504 1.91 -15.77 19.11
CA GLY A 504 0.66 -15.78 18.37
C GLY A 504 -0.56 -16.11 19.21
N GLU A 505 -0.48 -16.04 20.54
CA GLU A 505 -1.65 -16.29 21.39
C GLU A 505 -2.73 -15.22 21.16
N VAL A 506 -3.97 -15.67 20.94
CA VAL A 506 -5.11 -14.80 20.61
C VAL A 506 -6.17 -14.89 21.71
N HIS A 507 -6.58 -13.73 22.23
CA HIS A 507 -7.68 -13.60 23.18
C HIS A 507 -8.75 -12.64 22.67
N GLN A 508 -9.99 -13.14 22.57
CA GLN A 508 -11.14 -12.28 22.30
C GLN A 508 -11.47 -11.46 23.55
N LEU A 509 -11.60 -10.14 23.40
CA LEU A 509 -11.87 -9.19 24.49
C LEU A 509 -13.33 -8.73 24.54
N THR A 510 -14.06 -8.79 23.42
CA THR A 510 -15.48 -8.40 23.31
C THR A 510 -16.27 -9.40 22.48
N ASP A 511 -17.59 -9.43 22.64
CA ASP A 511 -18.52 -10.35 21.97
C ASP A 511 -19.77 -9.67 21.40
N GLU A 512 -19.79 -8.33 21.33
CA GLU A 512 -20.95 -7.53 20.92
C GLU A 512 -21.14 -7.43 19.39
N GLY A 513 -20.09 -7.68 18.60
CA GLY A 513 -20.16 -7.72 17.13
C GLY A 513 -20.40 -6.38 16.43
N ASN A 514 -20.18 -5.25 17.12
CA ASN A 514 -20.44 -3.91 16.61
C ASN A 514 -19.30 -2.91 16.89
N VAL A 515 -18.10 -3.42 17.20
CA VAL A 515 -16.90 -2.61 17.38
C VAL A 515 -16.37 -2.16 16.02
N THR A 516 -15.98 -0.90 15.91
CA THR A 516 -15.57 -0.28 14.62
C THR A 516 -14.21 0.42 14.66
N ALA A 517 -13.69 0.76 15.83
CA ALA A 517 -12.38 1.39 15.99
C ALA A 517 -11.81 1.08 17.37
N VAL A 518 -10.48 1.09 17.49
CA VAL A 518 -9.75 0.85 18.75
C VAL A 518 -8.47 1.67 18.83
N ARG A 519 -8.12 2.15 20.02
CA ARG A 519 -6.89 2.85 20.38
C ARG A 519 -6.36 2.29 21.69
N TRP A 520 -5.05 2.22 21.85
CA TRP A 520 -4.42 1.72 23.07
C TRP A 520 -3.20 2.59 23.42
N ARG A 521 -3.19 3.11 24.65
CA ARG A 521 -2.14 3.98 25.21
C ARG A 521 -1.88 3.63 26.69
N TRP A 522 -0.86 4.25 27.29
CA TRP A 522 -0.44 4.03 28.68
C TRP A 522 -1.54 4.35 29.71
#